data_AF-A0A932YP64-F1
#
_entry.id   AF-A0A932YP64-F1
#
_cell.length_a   1.000
_cell.length_b   1.000
_cell.length_c   1.000
_cell.angle_alpha   90.00
_cell.angle_beta   90.00
_cell.angle_gamma   90.00
#
_symmetry.space_group_name_H-M   'P 1'
#
loop_
_entity.id
_entity.type
_entity.pdbx_description
1 polymer ?
#
loop_
_entity_poly.entity_id
_entity_poly.type
_entity_poly.pdbx_seq_one_letter_code
_entity_poly.pdbx_strand_id
1 'polypeptide(L)'
;DSLPEPREEKIKRFAQKYSLTEYDAEILTREKALSDFFEEAVTAGKGKGVSPKQIANYIINKKITTAQISPTTLITQIVSDNTMVSISGDELQKVIDQVLSENQKAVDDFKKGKESVIMYLVGQVMRNFKQKIDAQIVRKKIELCLK
;
A
#
# COMPACT_ATOMS: atom_id res chain seq x y z
N ASP A 1 8.69 23.75 -33.16
CA ASP A 1 7.71 23.00 -32.35
C ASP A 1 8.03 21.53 -32.32
N SER A 2 8.27 20.97 -31.13
CA SER A 2 8.48 19.53 -30.97
C SER A 2 7.13 18.82 -31.04
N LEU A 3 7.01 17.82 -31.91
CA LEU A 3 5.87 16.93 -31.98
C LEU A 3 5.64 16.25 -30.62
N PRO A 4 4.38 16.08 -30.16
CA PRO A 4 4.09 15.38 -28.93
C PRO A 4 4.56 13.92 -28.99
N GLU A 5 5.11 13.41 -27.88
CA GLU A 5 5.54 12.02 -27.71
C GLU A 5 4.39 11.05 -28.08
N PRO A 6 4.61 10.10 -29.01
CA PRO A 6 3.63 9.05 -29.31
C PRO A 6 3.24 8.26 -28.05
N ARG A 7 1.98 7.84 -27.96
CA ARG A 7 1.46 7.11 -26.79
C ARG A 7 2.27 5.85 -26.46
N GLU A 8 2.67 5.09 -27.47
CA GLU A 8 3.45 3.86 -27.30
C GLU A 8 4.83 4.12 -26.67
N GLU A 9 5.48 5.21 -27.07
CA GLU A 9 6.75 5.63 -26.47
C GLU A 9 6.55 6.11 -25.03
N LYS A 10 5.46 6.86 -24.78
CA LYS A 10 5.09 7.31 -23.43
C LYS A 10 4.79 6.14 -22.48
N ILE A 11 4.18 5.06 -22.97
CA ILE A 11 3.94 3.82 -22.20
C ILE A 11 5.27 3.21 -21.76
N LYS A 12 6.20 2.99 -22.71
CA LYS A 12 7.53 2.43 -22.42
C LYS A 12 8.30 3.31 -21.44
N ARG A 13 8.26 4.63 -21.64
CA ARG A 13 8.86 5.60 -20.73
C ARG A 13 8.26 5.51 -19.33
N PHE A 14 6.94 5.43 -19.20
CA PHE A 14 6.27 5.32 -17.91
C PHE A 14 6.64 4.02 -17.19
N ALA A 15 6.62 2.89 -17.90
CA ALA A 15 7.01 1.60 -17.35
C ALA A 15 8.44 1.62 -16.82
N GLN A 16 9.39 2.15 -17.59
CA GLN A 16 10.81 2.21 -17.22
C GLN A 16 11.10 3.26 -16.13
N LYS A 17 10.64 4.51 -16.32
CA LYS A 17 10.98 5.64 -15.44
C LYS A 17 10.30 5.55 -14.08
N TYR A 18 9.08 5.02 -14.04
CA TYR A 18 8.25 4.98 -12.83
C TYR A 18 8.09 3.58 -12.26
N SER A 19 8.83 2.59 -12.79
CA SER A 19 8.78 1.18 -12.39
C SER A 19 7.36 0.61 -12.38
N LEU A 20 6.59 0.95 -13.41
CA LEU A 20 5.20 0.51 -13.59
C LEU A 20 5.14 -0.72 -14.48
N THR A 21 4.07 -1.49 -14.35
CA THR A 21 3.76 -2.51 -15.36
C THR A 21 3.33 -1.82 -16.67
N GLU A 22 3.50 -2.51 -17.79
CA GLU A 22 3.05 -2.00 -19.09
C GLU A 22 1.55 -1.74 -19.10
N TYR A 23 0.77 -2.60 -18.45
CA TYR A 23 -0.68 -2.42 -18.26
C TYR A 23 -1.04 -1.16 -17.47
N ASP A 24 -0.35 -0.88 -16.36
CA ASP A 24 -0.58 0.33 -15.57
C ASP A 24 -0.19 1.60 -16.37
N ALA A 25 0.93 1.54 -17.08
CA ALA A 25 1.38 2.61 -17.95
C ALA A 25 0.41 2.86 -19.11
N GLU A 26 -0.17 1.80 -19.70
CA GLU A 26 -1.23 1.90 -20.69
C GLU A 26 -2.45 2.63 -20.14
N ILE A 27 -2.91 2.30 -18.94
CA ILE A 27 -4.06 2.95 -18.30
C ILE A 27 -3.80 4.44 -18.10
N LEU A 28 -2.65 4.80 -17.52
CA LEU A 28 -2.30 6.19 -17.20
C LEU A 28 -2.08 7.05 -18.44
N THR A 29 -1.72 6.45 -19.57
CA THR A 29 -1.50 7.13 -20.85
C THR A 29 -2.71 7.06 -21.79
N ARG A 30 -3.88 6.58 -21.34
CA ARG A 30 -5.11 6.55 -22.17
C ARG A 30 -5.55 7.94 -22.59
N GLU A 31 -5.41 8.92 -21.70
CA GLU A 31 -5.80 10.29 -21.94
C GLU A 31 -4.63 11.23 -21.61
N LYS A 32 -4.46 12.27 -22.43
CA LYS A 32 -3.44 13.29 -22.17
C LYS A 32 -3.60 13.89 -20.77
N ALA A 33 -4.82 14.26 -20.39
CA ALA A 33 -5.13 14.83 -19.08
C ALA A 33 -4.74 13.91 -17.92
N LEU A 34 -5.03 12.61 -18.02
CA LEU A 34 -4.66 11.64 -16.98
C LEU A 34 -3.14 11.46 -16.88
N SER A 35 -2.46 11.43 -18.03
CA SER A 35 -1.01 11.28 -18.07
C SER A 35 -0.30 12.50 -17.49
N ASP A 36 -0.78 13.71 -17.78
CA ASP A 36 -0.25 14.97 -17.26
C ASP A 36 -0.51 15.05 -15.75
N PHE A 37 -1.73 14.72 -15.31
CA PHE A 37 -2.11 14.64 -13.91
C PHE A 37 -1.23 13.68 -13.11
N PHE A 38 -0.91 12.50 -13.66
CA PHE A 38 0.00 11.56 -13.01
C PHE A 38 1.42 12.13 -12.87
N GLU A 39 1.99 12.76 -13.90
CA GLU A 39 3.33 13.34 -13.83
C GLU A 39 3.39 14.54 -12.87
N GLU A 40 2.33 15.34 -12.82
CA GLU A 40 2.16 16.41 -11.83
C GLU A 40 2.07 15.84 -10.41
N ALA A 41 1.31 14.77 -10.19
CA ALA A 41 1.21 14.10 -8.89
C ALA A 41 2.58 13.51 -8.47
N VAL A 42 3.30 12.86 -9.40
CA VAL A 42 4.67 12.39 -9.16
C VAL A 42 5.57 13.54 -8.71
N THR A 43 5.43 14.71 -9.34
CA THR A 43 6.20 15.90 -8.97
C THR A 43 5.81 16.44 -7.60
N ALA A 44 4.51 16.53 -7.30
CA ALA A 44 4.00 16.95 -5.99
C ALA A 44 4.31 15.96 -4.85
N GLY A 45 4.54 14.69 -5.18
CA GLY A 45 4.95 13.62 -4.28
C GLY A 45 6.43 13.63 -3.93
N LYS A 46 7.27 14.29 -4.73
CA LYS A 46 8.71 14.43 -4.44
C LYS A 46 8.90 15.14 -3.11
N GLY A 47 9.70 14.54 -2.23
CA GLY A 47 9.94 15.05 -0.88
C GLY A 47 8.87 14.68 0.16
N LYS A 48 7.75 14.07 -0.25
CA LYS A 48 6.71 13.55 0.67
C LYS A 48 6.78 12.03 0.89
N GLY A 49 7.84 11.38 0.43
CA GLY A 49 8.04 9.94 0.57
C GLY A 49 7.07 9.07 -0.26
N VAL A 50 6.34 9.66 -1.21
CA VAL A 50 5.39 8.93 -2.06
C VAL A 50 6.06 8.55 -3.37
N SER A 51 6.13 7.25 -3.66
CA SER A 51 6.70 6.74 -4.91
C SER A 51 5.74 6.87 -6.10
N PRO A 52 6.25 7.00 -7.34
CA PRO A 52 5.42 7.00 -8.55
C PRO A 52 4.51 5.77 -8.67
N LYS A 53 5.00 4.60 -8.25
CA LYS A 53 4.23 3.35 -8.22
C LYS A 53 3.03 3.43 -7.27
N GLN A 54 3.19 4.03 -6.09
CA GLN A 54 2.07 4.24 -5.16
C GLN A 54 1.02 5.17 -5.76
N ILE A 55 1.45 6.22 -6.45
CA ILE A 55 0.54 7.17 -7.12
C ILE A 55 -0.25 6.47 -8.22
N ALA A 56 0.44 5.70 -9.09
CA ALA A 56 -0.19 4.92 -10.15
C ALA A 56 -1.24 3.95 -9.58
N ASN A 57 -0.84 3.15 -8.58
CA ASN A 57 -1.73 2.20 -7.92
C ASN A 57 -2.96 2.90 -7.32
N TYR A 58 -2.79 4.07 -6.70
CA TYR A 58 -3.90 4.80 -6.10
C TYR A 58 -4.87 5.30 -7.16
N ILE A 59 -4.37 5.94 -8.22
CA ILE A 59 -5.19 6.45 -9.33
C ILE A 59 -6.00 5.30 -9.96
N ILE A 60 -5.34 4.18 -10.25
CA ILE A 60 -5.93 3.02 -10.93
C ILE A 60 -6.94 2.32 -10.01
N ASN A 61 -6.55 1.96 -8.79
CA ASN A 61 -7.39 1.16 -7.89
C ASN A 61 -8.59 1.95 -7.33
N LYS A 62 -8.41 3.24 -7.06
CA LYS A 62 -9.48 4.12 -6.56
C LYS A 62 -10.28 4.78 -7.69
N LYS A 63 -9.91 4.53 -8.95
CA LYS A 63 -10.54 5.13 -10.14
C LYS A 63 -10.62 6.66 -10.05
N ILE A 64 -9.55 7.28 -9.56
CA ILE A 64 -9.48 8.75 -9.43
C ILE A 64 -9.51 9.37 -10.83
N THR A 65 -10.33 10.38 -11.00
CA THR A 65 -10.36 11.19 -12.22
C THR A 65 -9.80 12.59 -11.94
N THR A 66 -9.25 13.21 -12.99
CA THR A 66 -8.68 14.57 -12.94
C THR A 66 -9.72 15.64 -12.57
N ALA A 67 -11.01 15.33 -12.70
CA ALA A 67 -12.12 16.21 -12.33
C ALA A 67 -12.46 16.19 -10.83
N GLN A 68 -12.07 15.13 -10.11
CA GLN A 68 -12.47 14.95 -8.70
C GLN A 68 -11.52 15.64 -7.72
N ILE A 69 -10.21 15.58 -7.97
CA ILE A 69 -9.19 16.08 -7.05
C ILE A 69 -7.98 16.63 -7.81
N SER A 70 -7.22 17.50 -7.18
CA SER A 70 -5.93 17.99 -7.71
C SER A 70 -4.78 17.04 -7.38
N PRO A 71 -3.65 17.09 -8.11
CA PRO A 71 -2.47 16.28 -7.82
C PRO A 71 -1.96 16.45 -6.39
N THR A 72 -1.97 17.69 -5.87
CA THR A 72 -1.55 17.97 -4.48
C THR A 72 -2.47 17.30 -3.47
N THR A 73 -3.79 17.36 -3.69
CA THR A 73 -4.78 16.70 -2.82
C THR A 73 -4.63 15.19 -2.86
N LEU A 74 -4.40 14.62 -4.05
CA LEU A 74 -4.10 13.19 -4.21
C LEU A 74 -2.90 12.77 -3.36
N ILE A 75 -1.79 13.53 -3.42
CA ILE A 75 -0.62 13.21 -2.62
C ILE A 75 -0.90 13.31 -1.13
N THR A 76 -1.64 14.33 -0.68
CA THR A 76 -2.05 14.43 0.72
C THR A 76 -2.88 13.22 1.15
N GLN A 77 -3.81 12.75 0.31
CA GLN A 77 -4.59 11.53 0.58
C GLN A 77 -3.69 10.29 0.64
N ILE A 78 -2.77 10.13 -0.31
CA ILE A 78 -1.83 9.00 -0.32
C ILE A 78 -0.93 9.02 0.92
N VAL A 79 -0.45 10.19 1.35
CA VAL A 79 0.35 10.31 2.58
C VAL A 79 -0.50 9.98 3.79
N SER A 80 -1.71 10.52 3.91
CA SER A 80 -2.61 10.20 5.04
C SER A 80 -2.96 8.72 5.10
N ASP A 81 -3.29 8.09 3.97
CA ASP A 81 -3.63 6.67 3.89
C ASP A 81 -2.41 5.78 4.17
N ASN A 82 -1.23 6.11 3.64
CA ASN A 82 0.01 5.37 3.93
C ASN A 82 0.50 5.60 5.36
N THR A 83 0.31 6.79 5.91
CA THR A 83 0.63 7.10 7.31
C THR A 83 -0.32 6.34 8.22
N MET A 84 -1.59 6.19 7.85
CA MET A 84 -2.52 5.30 8.53
C MET A 84 -2.01 3.85 8.44
N VAL A 85 -1.62 3.33 7.27
CA VAL A 85 -1.08 1.95 7.13
C VAL A 85 0.27 1.75 7.83
N SER A 86 1.13 2.75 7.93
CA SER A 86 2.45 2.66 8.59
C SER A 86 2.36 2.86 10.09
N ILE A 87 1.51 3.78 10.57
CA ILE A 87 1.12 3.86 12.00
C ILE A 87 0.40 2.57 12.39
N SER A 88 -0.55 2.08 11.58
CA SER A 88 -1.15 0.76 11.78
C SER A 88 -0.10 -0.33 11.73
N GLY A 89 0.97 -0.20 10.94
CA GLY A 89 2.05 -1.18 10.82
C GLY A 89 2.86 -1.33 12.11
N ASP A 90 3.27 -0.21 12.70
CA ASP A 90 4.00 -0.15 13.97
C ASP A 90 3.09 -0.39 15.18
N GLU A 91 1.87 0.12 15.18
CA GLU A 91 0.88 -0.15 16.23
C GLU A 91 0.43 -1.61 16.21
N LEU A 92 0.18 -2.19 15.03
CA LEU A 92 -0.12 -3.62 14.91
C LEU A 92 1.06 -4.47 15.37
N GLN A 93 2.30 -4.07 15.03
CA GLN A 93 3.48 -4.79 15.50
C GLN A 93 3.56 -4.75 17.03
N LYS A 94 3.37 -3.58 17.65
CA LYS A 94 3.33 -3.47 19.13
C LYS A 94 2.24 -4.34 19.76
N VAL A 95 1.05 -4.38 19.18
CA VAL A 95 -0.05 -5.23 19.68
C VAL A 95 0.27 -6.71 19.48
N ILE A 96 0.87 -7.09 18.34
CA ILE A 96 1.34 -8.46 18.11
C ILE A 96 2.38 -8.82 19.18
N ASP A 97 3.42 -8.02 19.38
CA ASP A 97 4.50 -8.28 20.34
C ASP A 97 3.93 -8.43 21.76
N GLN A 98 3.00 -7.55 22.14
CA GLN A 98 2.29 -7.64 23.42
C GLN A 98 1.52 -8.96 23.54
N VAL A 99 0.67 -9.30 22.56
CA VAL A 99 -0.12 -10.53 22.57
C VAL A 99 0.77 -11.77 22.61
N LEU A 100 1.86 -11.80 21.83
CA LEU A 100 2.80 -12.93 21.84
C LEU A 100 3.47 -13.08 23.21
N SER A 101 3.88 -11.98 23.84
CA SER A 101 4.48 -12.00 25.18
C SER A 101 3.52 -12.46 26.29
N GLU A 102 2.24 -12.08 26.20
CA GLU A 102 1.20 -12.47 27.16
C GLU A 102 0.71 -13.92 26.95
N ASN A 103 0.97 -14.50 25.77
CA ASN A 103 0.45 -15.80 25.36
C ASN A 103 1.58 -16.79 25.02
N GLN A 104 2.67 -16.81 25.80
CA GLN A 104 3.85 -17.63 25.53
C GLN A 104 3.55 -19.12 25.31
N LYS A 105 2.59 -19.69 26.06
CA LYS A 105 2.16 -21.10 25.86
C LYS A 105 1.61 -21.34 24.46
N ALA A 106 0.85 -20.39 23.91
CA ALA A 106 0.30 -20.48 22.56
C ALA A 106 1.40 -20.34 21.50
N VAL A 107 2.40 -19.51 21.76
CA VAL A 107 3.62 -19.38 20.92
C VAL A 107 4.38 -20.70 20.87
N ASP A 108 4.61 -21.34 22.02
CA ASP A 108 5.34 -22.61 22.10
C ASP A 108 4.57 -23.76 21.42
N ASP A 109 3.25 -23.82 21.61
CA ASP A 109 2.38 -24.80 20.93
C ASP A 109 2.46 -24.63 19.39
N PHE A 110 2.43 -23.38 18.90
CA PHE A 110 2.56 -23.11 17.47
C PHE A 110 3.93 -23.55 16.94
N LYS A 111 5.02 -23.24 17.65
CA LYS A 111 6.38 -23.67 17.29
C LYS A 111 6.55 -25.20 17.30
N LYS A 112 5.74 -25.93 18.06
CA LYS A 112 5.66 -27.40 18.05
C LYS A 112 4.78 -27.97 16.94
N GLY A 113 4.28 -27.14 16.03
CA GLY A 113 3.48 -27.54 14.87
C GLY A 113 1.97 -27.52 15.09
N LYS A 114 1.48 -27.02 16.23
CA LYS A 114 0.03 -26.92 16.49
C LYS A 114 -0.54 -25.64 15.87
N GLU A 115 -0.68 -25.65 14.55
CA GLU A 115 -1.09 -24.48 13.75
C GLU A 115 -2.45 -23.91 14.16
N SER A 116 -3.36 -24.71 14.72
CA SER A 116 -4.69 -24.26 15.15
C SER A 116 -4.67 -23.13 16.18
N VAL A 117 -3.58 -23.02 16.95
CA VAL A 117 -3.39 -21.97 17.95
C VAL A 117 -3.22 -20.59 17.33
N ILE A 118 -2.84 -20.51 16.05
CA ILE A 118 -2.65 -19.22 15.38
C ILE A 118 -3.95 -18.41 15.29
N MET A 119 -5.09 -19.08 15.11
CA MET A 119 -6.39 -18.39 15.01
C MET A 119 -6.81 -17.77 16.34
N TYR A 120 -6.41 -18.39 17.45
CA TYR A 120 -6.58 -17.79 18.77
C TYR A 120 -5.75 -16.50 18.92
N LEU A 121 -4.47 -16.54 18.53
CA LEU A 121 -3.60 -15.36 18.57
C LEU A 121 -4.10 -14.24 17.65
N VAL A 122 -4.55 -14.57 16.44
CA VAL A 122 -5.18 -13.61 15.50
C VAL A 122 -6.39 -12.94 16.17
N GLY A 123 -7.25 -13.72 16.81
CA GLY A 123 -8.41 -13.18 17.54
C GLY A 123 -8.01 -12.23 18.68
N GLN A 124 -6.97 -12.56 19.44
CA GLN A 124 -6.46 -11.69 20.51
C GLN A 124 -5.87 -10.39 19.98
N VAL A 125 -5.12 -10.44 18.87
CA VAL A 125 -4.60 -9.22 18.22
C VAL A 125 -5.75 -8.36 17.72
N MET A 126 -6.73 -8.94 17.02
CA MET A 126 -7.88 -8.18 16.49
C MET A 126 -8.74 -7.55 17.59
N ARG A 127 -8.84 -8.16 18.78
CA ARG A 127 -9.54 -7.56 19.93
C ARG A 127 -8.80 -6.37 20.53
N ASN A 128 -7.48 -6.41 20.56
CA ASN A 128 -6.65 -5.35 21.13
C ASN A 128 -6.31 -4.25 20.12
N PHE A 129 -6.47 -4.52 18.81
CA PHE A 129 -6.25 -3.55 17.75
C PHE A 129 -7.52 -2.75 17.48
N LYS A 130 -7.48 -1.44 17.76
CA LYS A 130 -8.67 -0.55 17.71
C LYS A 130 -9.22 -0.31 16.31
N GLN A 131 -8.47 -0.64 15.26
CA GLN A 131 -8.84 -0.37 13.87
C GLN A 131 -9.31 -1.64 13.17
N LYS A 132 -10.17 -1.48 12.16
CA LYS A 132 -10.57 -2.61 11.31
C LYS A 132 -9.35 -3.12 10.55
N ILE A 133 -9.07 -4.42 10.67
CA ILE A 133 -7.98 -5.08 9.97
C ILE A 133 -8.44 -6.45 9.47
N ASP A 134 -7.91 -6.85 8.32
CA ASP A 134 -8.16 -8.17 7.75
C ASP A 134 -7.42 -9.26 8.53
N ALA A 135 -8.12 -10.34 8.88
CA ALA A 135 -7.58 -11.44 9.68
C ALA A 135 -6.41 -12.17 9.00
N GLN A 136 -6.39 -12.26 7.66
CA GLN A 136 -5.30 -12.89 6.92
C GLN A 136 -4.02 -12.06 6.99
N ILE A 137 -4.14 -10.73 7.00
CA ILE A 137 -2.99 -9.83 7.19
C ILE A 137 -2.38 -10.07 8.58
N VAL A 138 -3.21 -10.10 9.62
CA VAL A 138 -2.77 -10.36 11.00
C VAL A 138 -2.10 -11.74 11.10
N ARG A 139 -2.74 -12.78 10.56
CA ARG A 139 -2.21 -14.15 10.54
C ARG A 139 -0.82 -14.19 9.92
N LYS A 140 -0.67 -13.66 8.70
CA LYS A 140 0.62 -13.66 7.98
C LYS A 140 1.72 -12.95 8.77
N LYS A 141 1.37 -11.85 9.46
CA LYS A 141 2.35 -11.09 10.26
C LYS A 141 2.77 -11.83 11.54
N ILE A 142 1.83 -12.49 12.21
CA ILE A 142 2.14 -13.40 13.33
C ILE A 142 3.05 -14.54 12.87
N GLU A 143 2.76 -15.20 11.73
CA GLU A 143 3.62 -16.26 11.19
C GLU A 143 5.05 -15.78 10.94
N LEU A 144 5.24 -14.57 10.41
CA LEU A 144 6.55 -13.98 10.20
C LEU A 144 7.31 -13.71 11.50
N CYS A 145 6.61 -13.44 12.61
CA CYS A 145 7.23 -13.22 13.92
C CYS A 145 7.58 -14.53 14.64
N LEU A 146 6.90 -15.63 14.30
CA LEU A 146 7.05 -16.93 14.96
C LEU A 146 7.95 -17.92 14.21
N LYS A 147 8.22 -17.66 12.93
CA LYS A 147 9.25 -18.34 12.13
C LYS A 147 10.66 -17.93 12.58
#